data_AF-A0AAV8SWG9-F1
#
_entry.id   AF-A0AAV8SWG9-F1
#
_cell.length_a   1.000
_cell.length_b   1.000
_cell.length_c   1.000
_cell.angle_alpha   90.00
_cell.angle_beta   90.00
_cell.angle_gamma   90.00
#
_symmetry.space_group_name_H-M   'P 1'
#
loop_
_entity.id
_entity.type
_entity.pdbx_description
1 polymer ?
#
loop_
_entity_poly.entity_id
_entity_poly.type
_entity_poly.pdbx_seq_one_letter_code
_entity_poly.pdbx_strand_id
1 'polypeptide(L)'
;MPVSRETVIAIKSYRNQAEVLVKSYLFADPFIPYTSFLGGVVACKVAYDLTQLLSTFYIKSYGGLTKIQRVEWNNRGMSSTHAVYITAMSLYFVFFSDLFADQRHNGLITLQSSPLSIFGLGISVGYFFADLGMISWFYPSLGGLEFVVHHSLSAIAVSYSMFSGEGQLYTYMCLISEVTTPEINMRWFLDTAGMKKSIVYLINGVAIFLTWLVARIMLFIYIFYHIYLHYDQVVQMSPFGCIVVFLVPSALFILNLLWFGKIIKGLKKTLAKRL
;
A
#
# COMPACT_ATOMS: atom_id res chain seq x y z
N MET A 1 30.19 -1.07 -34.92
CA MET A 1 30.97 0.19 -34.97
C MET A 1 31.40 0.54 -33.56
N PRO A 2 32.68 0.82 -33.31
CA PRO A 2 33.14 1.26 -31.99
C PRO A 2 32.56 2.64 -31.66
N VAL A 3 32.06 2.79 -30.43
CA VAL A 3 31.52 4.06 -29.92
C VAL A 3 32.67 5.08 -29.83
N SER A 4 32.48 6.28 -30.38
CA SER A 4 33.55 7.29 -30.39
C SER A 4 33.93 7.73 -28.97
N ARG A 5 35.19 8.13 -28.78
CA ARG A 5 35.71 8.57 -27.48
C ARG A 5 34.92 9.74 -26.90
N GLU A 6 34.42 10.63 -27.75
CA GLU A 6 33.57 11.77 -27.37
C GLU A 6 32.22 11.32 -26.84
N THR A 7 31.58 10.33 -27.49
CA THR A 7 30.31 9.76 -27.03
C THR A 7 30.47 9.07 -25.67
N VAL A 8 31.58 8.38 -25.43
CA VAL A 8 31.87 7.74 -24.12
C VAL A 8 32.05 8.78 -23.00
N ILE A 9 32.71 9.90 -23.30
CA ILE A 9 32.90 11.01 -22.33
C ILE A 9 31.56 11.69 -22.02
N ALA A 10 30.73 11.94 -23.04
CA ALA A 10 29.41 12.54 -22.86
C ALA A 10 28.50 11.65 -21.99
N ILE A 11 28.43 10.34 -22.26
CA ILE A 11 27.64 9.39 -21.46
C ILE A 11 28.09 9.38 -19.99
N LYS A 12 29.41 9.38 -19.74
CA LYS A 12 29.95 9.46 -18.38
C LYS A 12 29.59 10.77 -17.68
N SER A 13 29.61 11.89 -18.40
CA SER A 13 29.23 13.20 -17.88
C SER A 13 27.74 13.24 -17.50
N TYR A 14 26.84 12.77 -18.37
CA TYR A 14 25.41 12.67 -18.06
C TYR A 14 25.13 11.75 -16.87
N ARG A 15 25.82 10.60 -16.79
CA ARG A 15 25.71 9.69 -15.65
C ARG A 15 26.17 10.35 -14.35
N ASN A 16 27.30 11.05 -14.35
CA ASN A 16 27.76 11.80 -13.17
C ASN A 16 26.79 12.90 -12.77
N GLN A 17 26.25 13.65 -13.73
CA GLN A 17 25.26 14.70 -13.44
C GLN A 17 23.96 14.10 -12.88
N ALA A 18 23.50 12.98 -13.42
CA ALA A 18 22.34 12.26 -12.90
C ALA A 18 22.61 11.72 -11.48
N GLU A 19 23.78 11.13 -11.23
CA GLU A 19 24.18 10.65 -9.90
C GLU A 19 24.28 11.80 -8.88
N VAL A 20 24.82 12.95 -9.27
CA VAL A 20 24.86 14.16 -8.44
C VAL A 20 23.44 14.63 -8.14
N LEU A 21 22.58 14.80 -9.15
CA LEU A 21 21.19 15.22 -8.98
C LEU A 21 20.43 14.30 -8.02
N VAL A 22 20.59 12.99 -8.20
CA VAL A 22 19.97 11.95 -7.37
C VAL A 22 20.45 12.05 -5.92
N LYS A 23 21.75 12.21 -5.68
CA LYS A 23 22.29 12.33 -4.32
C LYS A 23 21.99 13.67 -3.66
N SER A 24 22.05 14.77 -4.39
CA SER A 24 21.95 16.12 -3.84
C SER A 24 20.51 16.62 -3.68
N TYR A 25 19.55 16.07 -4.43
CA TYR A 25 18.16 16.51 -4.39
C TYR A 25 17.18 15.38 -4.07
N LEU A 26 17.36 14.20 -4.65
CA LEU A 26 16.42 13.09 -4.45
C LEU A 26 16.62 12.41 -3.09
N PHE A 27 17.88 12.23 -2.67
CA PHE A 27 18.28 11.59 -1.42
C PHE A 27 18.92 12.53 -0.39
N ALA A 28 18.84 13.84 -0.60
CA ALA A 28 19.18 14.77 0.46
C ALA A 28 18.14 14.64 1.57
N ASP A 29 18.58 14.28 2.78
CA ASP A 29 17.73 13.94 3.94
C ASP A 29 16.49 14.84 4.15
N PRO A 30 16.56 16.20 4.02
CA PRO A 30 15.36 17.04 4.20
C PRO A 30 14.34 16.98 3.05
N PHE A 31 14.73 16.52 1.85
CA PHE A 31 13.86 16.52 0.66
C PHE A 31 13.19 15.18 0.38
N ILE A 32 13.67 14.08 0.98
CA ILE A 32 13.16 12.71 0.75
C ILE A 32 11.63 12.61 0.88
N PRO A 33 10.98 13.16 1.93
CA PRO A 33 9.51 13.06 2.05
C PRO A 33 8.77 13.68 0.86
N TYR A 34 9.24 14.83 0.36
CA TYR A 34 8.58 15.58 -0.70
C TYR A 34 8.81 14.95 -2.08
N THR A 35 10.05 14.53 -2.36
CA THR A 35 10.39 13.89 -3.64
C THR A 35 9.74 12.53 -3.76
N SER A 36 9.71 11.74 -2.69
CA SER A 36 9.01 10.44 -2.66
C SER A 36 7.49 10.58 -2.73
N PHE A 37 6.89 11.59 -2.08
CA PHE A 37 5.46 11.91 -2.26
C PHE A 37 5.10 12.17 -3.73
N LEU A 38 5.82 13.07 -4.39
CA LEU A 38 5.62 13.37 -5.82
C LEU A 38 5.88 12.14 -6.69
N GLY A 39 6.92 11.37 -6.36
CA GLY A 39 7.22 10.09 -7.00
C GLY A 39 6.06 9.11 -6.91
N GLY A 40 5.39 9.03 -5.75
CA GLY A 40 4.22 8.20 -5.53
C GLY A 40 3.04 8.61 -6.41
N VAL A 41 2.73 9.91 -6.48
CA VAL A 41 1.65 10.44 -7.35
C VAL A 41 1.93 10.12 -8.83
N VAL A 42 3.17 10.31 -9.29
CA VAL A 42 3.57 9.97 -10.66
C VAL A 42 3.48 8.46 -10.90
N ALA A 43 3.96 7.65 -9.95
CA ALA A 43 3.88 6.19 -10.04
C ALA A 43 2.43 5.70 -10.14
N CYS A 44 1.49 6.32 -9.42
CA CYS A 44 0.06 6.03 -9.54
C CYS A 44 -0.46 6.28 -10.95
N LYS A 45 -0.12 7.45 -11.54
CA LYS A 45 -0.53 7.76 -12.91
C LYS A 45 0.03 6.76 -13.92
N VAL A 46 1.31 6.42 -13.78
CA VAL A 46 1.98 5.43 -14.65
C VAL A 46 1.34 4.05 -14.50
N ALA A 47 1.08 3.58 -13.27
CA ALA A 47 0.45 2.28 -13.02
C ALA A 47 -1.00 2.23 -13.54
N TYR A 48 -1.75 3.33 -13.41
CA TYR A 48 -3.09 3.46 -14.00
C TYR A 48 -3.06 3.35 -15.52
N ASP A 49 -2.18 4.11 -16.19
CA ASP A 49 -2.05 4.11 -17.65
C ASP A 49 -1.54 2.77 -18.18
N LEU A 50 -0.59 2.16 -17.48
CA LEU A 50 -0.08 0.83 -17.82
C LEU A 50 -1.19 -0.23 -17.68
N THR A 51 -1.98 -0.16 -16.61
CA THR A 51 -3.16 -1.04 -16.45
C THR A 51 -4.12 -0.88 -17.61
N GLN A 52 -4.42 0.37 -18.01
CA GLN A 52 -5.28 0.65 -19.15
C GLN A 52 -4.72 0.08 -20.45
N LEU A 53 -3.43 0.32 -20.71
CA LEU A 53 -2.73 -0.13 -21.91
C LEU A 53 -2.77 -1.67 -22.02
N LEU A 54 -2.32 -2.37 -20.97
CA LEU A 54 -2.31 -3.83 -20.92
C LEU A 54 -3.73 -4.40 -21.04
N SER A 55 -4.70 -3.81 -20.35
CA SER A 55 -6.09 -4.29 -20.40
C SER A 55 -6.70 -4.12 -21.78
N THR A 56 -6.37 -3.03 -22.49
CA THR A 56 -6.86 -2.78 -23.84
C THR A 56 -6.37 -3.83 -24.84
N PHE A 57 -5.11 -4.27 -24.74
CA PHE A 57 -4.53 -5.23 -25.67
C PHE A 57 -4.78 -6.69 -25.30
N TYR A 58 -4.79 -7.02 -24.01
CA TYR A 58 -4.79 -8.42 -23.56
C TYR A 58 -6.11 -8.89 -22.94
N ILE A 59 -7.00 -7.99 -22.51
CA ILE A 59 -8.22 -8.35 -21.81
C ILE A 59 -9.45 -8.07 -22.68
N LYS A 60 -9.95 -9.12 -23.35
CA LYS A 60 -11.11 -9.01 -24.27
C LYS A 60 -12.34 -8.36 -23.64
N SER A 61 -12.63 -8.65 -22.37
CA SER A 61 -13.79 -8.08 -21.65
C SER A 61 -13.67 -6.57 -21.43
N TYR A 62 -12.46 -6.00 -21.41
CA TYR A 62 -12.22 -4.59 -21.12
C TYR A 62 -12.88 -3.67 -22.16
N GLY A 63 -12.85 -4.05 -23.44
CA GLY A 63 -13.47 -3.30 -24.53
C GLY A 63 -14.99 -3.12 -24.35
N GLY A 64 -15.66 -4.06 -23.69
CA GLY A 64 -17.10 -4.02 -23.42
C GLY A 64 -17.51 -3.24 -22.16
N LEU A 65 -16.57 -2.78 -21.36
CA LEU A 65 -16.87 -2.08 -20.11
C LEU A 65 -17.38 -0.66 -20.34
N THR A 66 -18.32 -0.23 -19.49
CA THR A 66 -18.77 1.17 -19.45
C THR A 66 -17.62 2.10 -19.04
N LYS A 67 -17.76 3.41 -19.33
CA LYS A 67 -16.74 4.40 -18.97
C LYS A 67 -16.37 4.35 -17.47
N ILE A 68 -17.36 4.25 -16.59
CA ILE A 68 -17.12 4.19 -15.14
C ILE A 68 -16.46 2.88 -14.70
N GLN A 69 -16.85 1.74 -15.30
CA GLN A 69 -16.20 0.46 -15.02
C GLN A 69 -14.75 0.43 -15.49
N ARG A 70 -14.40 1.09 -16.59
CA ARG A 70 -13.00 1.22 -17.02
C ARG A 70 -12.18 2.05 -16.05
N VAL A 71 -12.76 3.14 -15.52
CA VAL A 71 -12.11 3.95 -14.47
C VAL A 71 -11.86 3.10 -13.22
N GLU A 72 -12.87 2.37 -12.74
CA GLU A 72 -12.71 1.48 -11.60
C GLU A 72 -11.70 0.38 -11.87
N TRP A 73 -11.74 -0.23 -13.06
CA TRP A 73 -10.81 -1.28 -13.48
C TRP A 73 -9.36 -0.79 -13.42
N ASN A 74 -9.08 0.37 -14.01
CA ASN A 74 -7.75 0.94 -14.04
C ASN A 74 -7.29 1.37 -12.63
N ASN A 75 -8.21 1.92 -11.82
CA ASN A 75 -7.92 2.29 -10.44
C ASN A 75 -7.56 1.07 -9.58
N ARG A 76 -8.25 -0.05 -9.78
CA ARG A 76 -7.94 -1.33 -9.12
C ARG A 76 -6.59 -1.92 -9.55
N GLY A 77 -6.17 -1.73 -10.80
CA GLY A 77 -4.82 -2.15 -11.22
C GLY A 77 -3.72 -1.28 -10.61
N MET A 78 -3.96 0.03 -10.53
CA MET A 78 -3.09 0.99 -9.85
C MET A 78 -2.94 0.65 -8.36
N SER A 79 -4.04 0.44 -7.63
CA SER A 79 -3.99 0.05 -6.21
C SER A 79 -3.38 -1.33 -5.98
N SER A 80 -3.60 -2.30 -6.87
CA SER A 80 -2.92 -3.60 -6.78
C SER A 80 -1.40 -3.47 -6.91
N THR A 81 -0.93 -2.56 -7.78
CA THR A 81 0.51 -2.32 -7.98
C THR A 81 1.13 -1.70 -6.72
N HIS A 82 0.48 -0.67 -6.15
CA HIS A 82 0.92 -0.07 -4.90
C HIS A 82 0.91 -1.08 -3.75
N ALA A 83 -0.16 -1.86 -3.62
CA ALA A 83 -0.30 -2.85 -2.56
C ALA A 83 0.84 -3.88 -2.57
N VAL A 84 1.25 -4.37 -3.75
CA VAL A 84 2.40 -5.27 -3.89
C VAL A 84 3.69 -4.58 -3.44
N TYR A 85 3.92 -3.35 -3.90
CA TYR A 85 5.10 -2.56 -3.52
C TYR A 85 5.18 -2.35 -2.00
N ILE A 86 4.11 -1.83 -1.38
CA ILE A 86 4.17 -1.46 0.03
C ILE A 86 4.17 -2.69 0.94
N THR A 87 3.51 -3.78 0.53
CA THR A 87 3.59 -5.06 1.26
C THR A 87 5.03 -5.56 1.27
N ALA A 88 5.72 -5.56 0.12
CA ALA A 88 7.10 -6.01 0.04
C ALA A 88 8.04 -5.15 0.90
N MET A 89 7.91 -3.81 0.83
CA MET A 89 8.67 -2.89 1.67
C MET A 89 8.37 -3.10 3.17
N SER A 90 7.11 -3.32 3.53
CA SER A 90 6.70 -3.54 4.91
C SER A 90 7.26 -4.83 5.48
N LEU A 91 7.16 -5.94 4.73
CA LEU A 91 7.75 -7.21 5.14
C LEU A 91 9.26 -7.10 5.29
N TYR A 92 9.94 -6.42 4.36
CA TYR A 92 11.37 -6.15 4.45
C TYR A 92 11.73 -5.43 5.75
N PHE A 93 11.08 -4.30 6.04
CA PHE A 93 11.41 -3.53 7.23
C PHE A 93 11.06 -4.23 8.54
N VAL A 94 9.88 -4.85 8.61
CA VAL A 94 9.39 -5.50 9.84
C VAL A 94 10.15 -6.78 10.18
N PHE A 95 10.54 -7.58 9.18
CA PHE A 95 11.07 -8.93 9.43
C PHE A 95 12.51 -9.16 8.98
N PHE A 96 13.00 -8.42 7.98
CA PHE A 96 14.29 -8.70 7.35
C PHE A 96 15.35 -7.62 7.59
N SER A 97 14.93 -6.40 7.94
CA SER A 97 15.83 -5.30 8.24
C SER A 97 16.18 -5.25 9.72
N ASP A 98 17.39 -4.77 10.03
CA ASP A 98 17.82 -4.51 11.41
C ASP A 98 17.24 -3.20 12.00
N LEU A 99 16.44 -2.44 11.24
CA LEU A 99 15.97 -1.09 11.61
C LEU A 99 15.14 -1.10 12.91
N PHE A 100 14.36 -2.15 13.11
CA PHE A 100 13.46 -2.31 14.26
C PHE A 100 13.87 -3.47 15.16
N ALA A 101 15.15 -3.88 15.15
CA ALA A 101 15.63 -4.96 16.00
C ALA A 101 15.93 -4.46 17.43
N ASP A 102 15.26 -5.05 18.44
CA ASP A 102 15.33 -4.66 19.86
C ASP A 102 16.75 -4.64 20.45
N GLN A 103 17.71 -5.39 19.89
CA GLN A 103 19.00 -5.65 20.54
C GLN A 103 20.17 -4.82 19.99
N ARG A 104 20.02 -4.11 18.87
CA ARG A 104 21.16 -3.48 18.17
C ARG A 104 21.24 -1.96 18.29
N HIS A 105 20.15 -1.28 18.65
CA HIS A 105 20.10 0.18 18.69
C HIS A 105 19.68 0.63 20.10
N ASN A 106 20.49 1.44 20.78
CA ASN A 106 20.19 2.02 22.10
C ASN A 106 19.03 3.05 22.08
N GLY A 107 18.17 3.04 21.05
CA GLY A 107 17.10 4.02 20.84
C GLY A 107 15.72 3.36 20.81
N LEU A 108 14.70 4.12 21.17
CA LEU A 108 13.30 3.66 21.18
C LEU A 108 12.88 3.16 19.80
N ILE A 109 12.34 1.95 19.72
CA ILE A 109 11.89 1.32 18.46
C ILE A 109 10.85 2.19 17.73
N THR A 110 10.08 2.95 18.50
CA THR A 110 9.04 3.88 18.06
C THR A 110 9.58 5.14 17.40
N LEU A 111 10.87 5.45 17.57
CA LEU A 111 11.53 6.63 17.00
C LEU A 111 12.56 6.27 15.92
N GLN A 112 12.66 4.99 15.53
CA GLN A 112 13.58 4.55 14.50
C GLN A 112 13.03 4.84 13.10
N SER A 113 13.88 5.41 12.25
CA SER A 113 13.60 5.62 10.83
C SER A 113 14.91 5.62 10.03
N SER A 114 14.79 5.47 8.72
CA SER A 114 15.90 5.52 7.78
C SER A 114 15.49 6.28 6.51
N PRO A 115 16.42 6.81 5.72
CA PRO A 115 16.12 7.43 4.43
C PRO A 115 15.28 6.53 3.52
N LEU A 116 15.58 5.23 3.48
CA LEU A 116 14.83 4.26 2.67
C LEU A 116 13.42 4.01 3.21
N SER A 117 13.25 3.97 4.54
CA SER A 117 11.94 3.76 5.15
C SER A 117 11.05 5.00 5.02
N ILE A 118 11.61 6.21 5.10
CA ILE A 118 10.90 7.46 4.82
C ILE A 118 10.49 7.51 3.33
N PHE A 119 11.42 7.22 2.42
CA PHE A 119 11.12 7.15 0.98
C PHE A 119 10.01 6.12 0.68
N GLY A 120 10.09 4.96 1.32
CA GLY A 120 9.10 3.88 1.22
C GLY A 120 7.68 4.34 1.56
N LEU A 121 7.55 5.02 2.70
CA LEU A 121 6.28 5.61 3.15
C LEU A 121 5.83 6.75 2.24
N GLY A 122 6.73 7.61 1.75
CA GLY A 122 6.34 8.73 0.91
C GLY A 122 5.75 8.37 -0.44
N ILE A 123 6.26 7.31 -1.09
CA ILE A 123 5.58 6.73 -2.25
C ILE A 123 4.13 6.33 -1.89
N SER A 124 3.92 5.76 -0.70
CA SER A 124 2.60 5.38 -0.21
C SER A 124 1.71 6.57 0.15
N VAL A 125 2.26 7.66 0.69
CA VAL A 125 1.50 8.91 0.89
C VAL A 125 0.99 9.43 -0.44
N GLY A 126 1.86 9.48 -1.47
CA GLY A 126 1.46 9.88 -2.81
C GLY A 126 0.30 9.02 -3.36
N TYR A 127 0.38 7.71 -3.15
CA TYR A 127 -0.71 6.79 -3.47
C TYR A 127 -2.01 7.08 -2.72
N PHE A 128 -1.98 7.16 -1.38
CA PHE A 128 -3.21 7.35 -0.60
C PHE A 128 -3.91 8.66 -0.96
N PHE A 129 -3.17 9.73 -1.27
CA PHE A 129 -3.76 10.99 -1.73
C PHE A 129 -4.34 10.88 -3.14
N ALA A 130 -3.63 10.22 -4.07
CA ALA A 130 -4.14 10.01 -5.42
C ALA A 130 -5.41 9.15 -5.43
N ASP A 131 -5.41 8.04 -4.68
CA ASP A 131 -6.56 7.13 -4.61
C ASP A 131 -7.74 7.75 -3.86
N LEU A 132 -7.50 8.47 -2.75
CA LEU A 132 -8.55 9.23 -2.07
C LEU A 132 -9.16 10.30 -2.99
N GLY A 133 -8.34 11.01 -3.76
CA GLY A 133 -8.82 11.96 -4.78
C GLY A 133 -9.72 11.29 -5.82
N MET A 134 -9.35 10.11 -6.31
CA MET A 134 -10.18 9.32 -7.23
C MET A 134 -11.49 8.89 -6.58
N ILE A 135 -11.44 8.33 -5.36
CA ILE A 135 -12.63 7.89 -4.61
C ILE A 135 -13.58 9.07 -4.39
N SER A 136 -13.07 10.23 -3.98
CA SER A 136 -13.87 11.44 -3.77
C SER A 136 -14.48 11.96 -5.06
N TRP A 137 -13.73 12.00 -6.15
CA TRP A 137 -14.20 12.53 -7.43
C TRP A 137 -15.31 11.68 -8.06
N PHE A 138 -15.19 10.36 -7.93
CA PHE A 138 -16.14 9.40 -8.49
C PHE A 138 -17.10 8.81 -7.45
N TYR A 139 -17.19 9.40 -6.26
CA TYR A 139 -18.06 8.93 -5.19
C TYR A 139 -19.55 8.92 -5.64
N PRO A 140 -20.33 7.87 -5.35
CA PRO A 140 -19.99 6.65 -4.59
C PRO A 140 -19.54 5.46 -5.48
N SER A 141 -19.21 5.69 -6.75
CA SER A 141 -18.97 4.63 -7.74
C SER A 141 -17.71 3.80 -7.48
N LEU A 142 -16.65 4.41 -6.95
CA LEU A 142 -15.37 3.73 -6.67
C LEU A 142 -15.27 3.16 -5.25
N GLY A 143 -16.19 3.50 -4.36
CA GLY A 143 -16.15 3.06 -2.97
C GLY A 143 -17.23 3.72 -2.11
N GLY A 144 -17.67 2.99 -1.08
CA GLY A 144 -18.57 3.52 -0.05
C GLY A 144 -17.82 4.28 1.05
N LEU A 145 -18.57 4.80 2.02
CA LEU A 145 -18.03 5.56 3.16
C LEU A 145 -16.93 4.79 3.92
N GLU A 146 -17.05 3.47 4.05
CA GLU A 146 -16.03 2.60 4.68
C GLU A 146 -14.65 2.76 4.02
N PHE A 147 -14.60 2.91 2.68
CA PHE A 147 -13.35 3.10 1.93
C PHE A 147 -12.79 4.51 2.12
N VAL A 148 -13.64 5.54 2.17
CA VAL A 148 -13.23 6.93 2.42
C VAL A 148 -12.59 7.05 3.80
N VAL A 149 -13.22 6.46 4.82
CA VAL A 149 -12.69 6.46 6.19
C VAL A 149 -11.37 5.70 6.25
N HIS A 150 -11.30 4.51 5.65
CA HIS A 150 -10.08 3.71 5.60
C HIS A 150 -8.90 4.45 4.94
N HIS A 151 -9.11 5.04 3.76
CA HIS A 151 -8.06 5.75 3.03
C HIS A 151 -7.66 7.05 3.74
N SER A 152 -8.62 7.78 4.34
CA SER A 152 -8.33 8.98 5.12
C SER A 152 -7.46 8.68 6.35
N LEU A 153 -7.84 7.66 7.13
CA LEU A 153 -7.06 7.25 8.31
C LEU A 153 -5.66 6.76 7.92
N SER A 154 -5.56 5.99 6.84
CA SER A 154 -4.28 5.51 6.33
C SER A 154 -3.41 6.67 5.83
N ALA A 155 -3.97 7.62 5.07
CA ALA A 155 -3.27 8.81 4.61
C ALA A 155 -2.70 9.62 5.78
N ILE A 156 -3.49 9.83 6.84
CA ILE A 156 -3.06 10.56 8.05
C ILE A 156 -1.90 9.82 8.74
N ALA A 157 -2.05 8.52 9.03
CA ALA A 157 -1.04 7.75 9.75
C ALA A 157 0.28 7.63 8.96
N VAL A 158 0.19 7.31 7.67
CA VAL A 158 1.38 7.13 6.82
C VAL A 158 2.09 8.47 6.59
N SER A 159 1.36 9.57 6.40
CA SER A 159 1.95 10.91 6.28
C SER A 159 2.66 11.31 7.56
N TYR A 160 2.00 11.10 8.70
CA TYR A 160 2.59 11.38 10.00
C TYR A 160 3.91 10.62 10.19
N SER A 161 3.90 9.29 10.06
CA SER A 161 5.11 8.47 10.23
C SER A 161 6.23 8.78 9.23
N MET A 162 5.87 9.22 8.02
CA MET A 162 6.87 9.69 7.05
C MET A 162 7.52 11.00 7.49
N PHE A 163 6.74 12.00 7.88
CA PHE A 163 7.28 13.34 8.19
C PHE A 163 7.93 13.43 9.58
N SER A 164 7.40 12.72 10.57
CA SER A 164 7.95 12.73 11.93
C SER A 164 9.08 11.73 12.14
N GLY A 165 9.10 10.65 11.35
CA GLY A 165 9.96 9.49 11.62
C GLY A 165 9.46 8.61 12.78
N GLU A 166 8.37 8.99 13.45
CA GLU A 166 7.83 8.26 14.60
C GLU A 166 6.81 7.19 14.17
N GLY A 167 6.74 6.09 14.92
CA GLY A 167 5.76 5.02 14.76
C GLY A 167 5.90 4.22 13.46
N GLN A 168 7.02 4.33 12.74
CA GLN A 168 7.18 3.67 11.44
C GLN A 168 7.00 2.15 11.52
N LEU A 169 7.46 1.49 12.59
CA LEU A 169 7.24 0.07 12.80
C LEU A 169 5.76 -0.30 12.72
N TYR A 170 4.91 0.38 13.50
CA TYR A 170 3.48 0.09 13.55
C TYR A 170 2.78 0.44 12.24
N THR A 171 3.20 1.54 11.59
CA THR A 171 2.71 1.91 10.26
C THR A 171 3.04 0.82 9.24
N TYR A 172 4.28 0.31 9.21
CA TYR A 172 4.67 -0.79 8.33
C TYR A 172 3.95 -2.10 8.68
N MET A 173 3.77 -2.43 9.97
CA MET A 173 2.96 -3.59 10.36
C MET A 173 1.52 -3.48 9.83
N CYS A 174 0.87 -2.32 9.96
CA CYS A 174 -0.46 -2.10 9.38
C CYS A 174 -0.44 -2.23 7.85
N LEU A 175 0.58 -1.73 7.17
CA LEU A 175 0.69 -1.75 5.70
C LEU A 175 0.93 -3.14 5.11
N ILE A 176 1.41 -4.13 5.88
CA ILE A 176 1.42 -5.54 5.45
C ILE A 176 0.00 -6.00 5.07
N SER A 177 -1.04 -5.44 5.70
CA SER A 177 -2.42 -5.80 5.40
C SER A 177 -2.88 -5.42 3.98
N GLU A 178 -2.12 -4.61 3.25
CA GLU A 178 -2.36 -4.33 1.83
C GLU A 178 -2.16 -5.56 0.94
N VAL A 179 -1.54 -6.63 1.43
CA VAL A 179 -1.41 -7.91 0.71
C VAL A 179 -2.76 -8.47 0.25
N THR A 180 -3.85 -8.15 0.93
CA THR A 180 -5.20 -8.58 0.55
C THR A 180 -5.78 -7.78 -0.63
N THR A 181 -5.29 -6.56 -0.89
CA THR A 181 -5.85 -5.63 -1.88
C THR A 181 -5.81 -6.22 -3.31
N PRO A 182 -4.69 -6.79 -3.80
CA PRO A 182 -4.66 -7.47 -5.09
C PRO A 182 -5.64 -8.63 -5.18
N GLU A 183 -5.88 -9.37 -4.10
CA GLU A 183 -6.81 -10.50 -4.11
C GLU A 183 -8.26 -10.05 -4.24
N ILE A 184 -8.65 -9.00 -3.50
CA ILE A 184 -9.98 -8.38 -3.60
C ILE A 184 -10.19 -7.78 -4.99
N ASN A 185 -9.19 -7.10 -5.53
CA ASN A 185 -9.23 -6.56 -6.89
C ASN A 185 -9.34 -7.66 -7.94
N MET A 186 -8.59 -8.76 -7.79
CA MET A 186 -8.68 -9.92 -8.66
C MET A 186 -10.08 -10.54 -8.64
N ARG A 187 -10.71 -10.64 -7.47
CA ARG A 187 -12.10 -11.11 -7.36
C ARG A 187 -13.06 -10.22 -8.16
N TRP A 188 -12.88 -8.91 -8.05
CA TRP A 188 -13.68 -7.94 -8.79
C TRP A 188 -13.43 -8.04 -10.30
N PHE A 189 -12.17 -8.18 -10.75
CA PHE A 189 -11.87 -8.38 -12.18
C PHE A 189 -12.54 -9.63 -12.74
N LEU A 190 -12.50 -10.74 -12.00
CA LEU A 190 -13.18 -11.98 -12.38
C LEU A 190 -14.71 -11.82 -12.41
N ASP A 191 -15.29 -11.10 -11.45
CA ASP A 191 -16.72 -10.76 -11.45
C ASP A 191 -17.10 -9.99 -12.71
N THR A 192 -16.41 -8.86 -12.93
CA THR A 192 -16.65 -7.93 -14.04
C THR A 192 -16.41 -8.58 -15.40
N ALA A 193 -15.51 -9.56 -15.50
CA ALA A 193 -15.31 -10.37 -16.70
C ALA A 193 -16.34 -11.51 -16.88
N GLY A 194 -17.35 -11.61 -16.01
CA GLY A 194 -18.40 -12.64 -16.08
C GLY A 194 -17.96 -14.02 -15.57
N MET A 195 -16.84 -14.11 -14.86
CA MET A 195 -16.18 -15.37 -14.48
C MET A 195 -16.55 -15.89 -13.08
N LYS A 196 -17.67 -15.44 -12.48
CA LYS A 196 -18.12 -15.89 -11.13
C LYS A 196 -18.23 -17.39 -10.94
N LYS A 197 -18.53 -18.13 -12.01
CA LYS A 197 -18.72 -19.59 -11.97
C LYS A 197 -17.41 -20.36 -12.13
N SER A 198 -16.31 -19.70 -12.48
CA SER A 198 -15.02 -20.35 -12.70
C SER A 198 -14.43 -20.96 -11.41
N ILE A 199 -13.53 -21.93 -11.57
CA ILE A 199 -12.73 -22.47 -10.46
C ILE A 199 -11.78 -21.41 -9.89
N VAL A 200 -11.25 -20.53 -10.74
CA VAL A 200 -10.35 -19.43 -10.33
C VAL A 200 -11.05 -18.49 -9.36
N TYR A 201 -12.32 -18.14 -9.60
CA TYR A 201 -13.11 -17.31 -8.68
C TYR A 201 -13.34 -17.98 -7.31
N LEU A 202 -13.45 -19.30 -7.28
CA LEU A 202 -13.55 -20.06 -6.02
C LEU A 202 -12.22 -20.05 -5.27
N ILE A 203 -11.11 -20.41 -5.94
CA ILE A 203 -9.77 -20.44 -5.35
C ILE A 203 -9.42 -19.06 -4.78
N ASN A 204 -9.63 -17.99 -5.56
CA ASN A 204 -9.42 -16.62 -5.09
C ASN A 204 -10.28 -16.28 -3.86
N GLY A 205 -11.52 -16.79 -3.78
CA GLY A 205 -12.36 -16.58 -2.60
C GLY A 205 -11.85 -17.26 -1.33
N VAL A 206 -11.27 -18.45 -1.47
CA VAL A 206 -10.62 -19.15 -0.35
C VAL A 206 -9.32 -18.44 0.04
N ALA A 207 -8.52 -18.01 -0.94
CA ALA A 207 -7.31 -17.24 -0.70
C ALA A 207 -7.60 -15.96 0.09
N ILE A 208 -8.58 -15.15 -0.36
CA ILE A 208 -9.03 -13.95 0.36
C ILE A 208 -9.39 -14.26 1.82
N PHE A 209 -10.12 -15.34 2.07
CA PHE A 209 -10.50 -15.70 3.45
C PHE A 209 -9.27 -15.98 4.32
N LEU A 210 -8.32 -16.78 3.82
CA LEU A 210 -7.11 -17.16 4.56
C LEU A 210 -6.18 -15.96 4.76
N THR A 211 -5.89 -15.22 3.69
CA THR A 211 -5.02 -14.05 3.74
C THR A 211 -5.61 -12.96 4.63
N TRP A 212 -6.93 -12.74 4.59
CA TRP A 212 -7.60 -11.78 5.49
C TRP A 212 -7.50 -12.18 6.96
N LEU A 213 -7.70 -13.46 7.27
CA LEU A 213 -7.56 -13.96 8.64
C LEU A 213 -6.14 -13.69 9.16
N VAL A 214 -5.10 -13.97 8.37
CA VAL A 214 -3.71 -13.77 8.79
C VAL A 214 -3.34 -12.30 8.82
N ALA A 215 -3.47 -11.59 7.70
CA ALA A 215 -2.94 -10.24 7.52
C ALA A 215 -3.80 -9.12 8.12
N ARG A 216 -5.10 -9.35 8.36
CA ARG A 216 -6.04 -8.33 8.86
C ARG A 216 -6.65 -8.64 10.22
N ILE A 217 -6.64 -9.91 10.65
CA ILE A 217 -7.12 -10.31 11.99
C ILE A 217 -5.95 -10.63 12.93
N MET A 218 -5.19 -11.69 12.62
CA MET A 218 -4.09 -12.14 13.49
C MET A 218 -3.00 -11.07 13.61
N LEU A 219 -2.62 -10.44 12.49
CA LEU A 219 -1.63 -9.36 12.50
C LEU A 219 -2.06 -8.17 13.35
N PHE A 220 -3.32 -7.75 13.29
CA PHE A 220 -3.80 -6.62 14.10
C PHE A 220 -3.83 -6.96 15.59
N ILE A 221 -4.21 -8.19 15.95
CA ILE A 221 -4.09 -8.69 17.34
C ILE A 221 -2.63 -8.62 17.80
N TYR A 222 -1.69 -9.05 16.94
CA TYR A 222 -0.27 -8.95 17.22
C TYR A 222 0.22 -7.50 17.37
N ILE A 223 -0.24 -6.57 16.52
CA ILE A 223 0.07 -5.14 16.64
C ILE A 223 -0.35 -4.60 18.00
N PHE A 224 -1.58 -4.88 18.45
CA PHE A 224 -2.04 -4.42 19.77
C PHE A 224 -1.23 -5.04 20.92
N TYR A 225 -0.89 -6.32 20.81
CA TYR A 225 -0.01 -6.98 21.77
C TYR A 225 1.38 -6.35 21.81
N HIS A 226 1.97 -6.03 20.66
CA HIS A 226 3.27 -5.37 20.57
C HIS A 226 3.22 -3.94 21.13
N ILE A 227 2.16 -3.18 20.83
CA ILE A 227 1.95 -1.84 21.43
C ILE A 227 1.86 -1.95 22.96
N TYR A 228 1.17 -2.97 23.48
CA TYR A 228 1.07 -3.21 24.92
C TYR A 228 2.42 -3.53 25.56
N LEU A 229 3.23 -4.40 24.95
CA LEU A 229 4.56 -4.73 25.45
C LEU A 229 5.53 -3.55 25.43
N HIS A 230 5.41 -2.68 24.41
CA HIS A 230 6.27 -1.51 24.23
C HIS A 230 5.59 -0.21 24.65
N TYR A 231 4.59 -0.28 25.55
CA TYR A 231 3.79 0.87 25.97
C TYR A 231 4.66 2.04 26.44
N ASP A 232 5.68 1.76 27.24
CA ASP A 232 6.62 2.77 27.77
C ASP A 232 7.37 3.51 26.66
N GLN A 233 7.60 2.88 25.51
CA GLN A 233 8.22 3.53 24.34
C GLN A 233 7.19 4.31 23.51
N VAL A 234 5.94 3.85 23.47
CA VAL A 234 4.85 4.52 22.75
C VAL A 234 4.50 5.84 23.42
N VAL A 235 4.40 5.87 24.75
CA VAL A 235 4.06 7.11 25.49
C VAL A 235 5.16 8.18 25.46
N GLN A 236 6.36 7.83 24.99
CA GLN A 236 7.47 8.76 24.76
C GLN A 236 7.43 9.41 23.36
N MET A 237 6.54 8.95 22.48
CA MET A 237 6.28 9.62 21.20
C MET A 237 5.63 10.99 21.43
N SER A 238 5.60 11.81 20.38
CA SER A 238 4.80 13.04 20.39
C SER A 238 3.33 12.74 20.73
N PRO A 239 2.59 13.68 21.36
CA PRO A 239 1.18 13.45 21.73
C PRO A 239 0.30 13.03 20.55
N PHE A 240 0.56 13.60 19.37
CA PHE A 240 -0.13 13.22 18.14
C PHE A 240 0.27 11.80 17.67
N GLY A 241 1.54 11.42 17.83
CA GLY A 241 2.00 10.05 17.58
C GLY A 241 1.31 9.01 18.42
N CYS A 242 1.19 9.25 19.73
CA CYS A 242 0.43 8.39 20.62
C CYS A 242 -1.00 8.21 20.13
N ILE A 243 -1.68 9.30 19.76
CA ILE A 243 -3.05 9.25 19.23
C ILE A 243 -3.10 8.39 17.96
N VAL A 244 -2.18 8.60 17.01
CA VAL A 244 -2.16 7.86 15.75
C VAL A 244 -1.95 6.36 15.99
N VAL A 245 -0.96 5.98 16.81
CA VAL A 245 -0.61 4.58 17.10
C VAL A 245 -1.75 3.83 17.79
N PHE A 246 -2.54 4.47 18.65
CA PHE A 246 -3.69 3.83 19.28
C PHE A 246 -4.95 3.88 18.42
N LEU A 247 -5.30 5.05 17.88
CA LEU A 247 -6.59 5.27 17.23
C LEU A 247 -6.69 4.61 15.86
N VAL A 248 -5.65 4.76 15.02
CA VAL A 248 -5.73 4.32 13.63
C VAL A 248 -5.79 2.80 13.52
N PRO A 249 -4.89 2.01 14.14
CA PRO A 249 -5.00 0.56 14.12
C PRO A 249 -6.33 0.05 14.71
N SER A 250 -6.84 0.69 15.75
CA SER A 250 -8.14 0.35 16.36
C SER A 250 -9.30 0.55 15.38
N ALA A 251 -9.38 1.72 14.73
CA ALA A 251 -10.42 2.01 13.74
C ALA A 251 -10.32 1.09 12.51
N LEU A 252 -9.10 0.85 12.03
CA LEU A 252 -8.85 -0.07 10.92
C LEU A 252 -9.24 -1.52 11.29
N PHE A 253 -8.99 -1.96 12.52
CA PHE A 253 -9.37 -3.29 12.98
C PHE A 253 -10.89 -3.48 13.02
N ILE A 254 -11.64 -2.47 13.45
CA ILE A 254 -13.11 -2.48 13.41
C ILE A 254 -13.59 -2.67 11.96
N LEU A 255 -13.05 -1.90 11.01
CA LEU A 255 -13.38 -2.06 9.59
C LEU A 255 -13.01 -3.45 9.07
N ASN A 256 -11.84 -3.97 9.46
CA ASN A 256 -11.39 -5.31 9.09
C ASN A 256 -12.33 -6.41 9.58
N LEU A 257 -12.87 -6.30 10.79
CA LEU A 257 -13.87 -7.22 11.34
C LEU A 257 -15.19 -7.17 10.57
N LEU A 258 -15.68 -5.96 10.24
CA LEU A 258 -16.89 -5.78 9.44
C LEU A 258 -16.76 -6.42 8.05
N TRP A 259 -15.64 -6.18 7.37
CA TRP A 259 -15.35 -6.77 6.07
C TRP A 259 -15.13 -8.28 6.15
N PHE A 260 -14.47 -8.78 7.20
CA PHE A 260 -14.30 -10.22 7.38
C PHE A 260 -15.66 -10.93 7.54
N GLY A 261 -16.61 -10.31 8.24
CA GLY A 261 -18.00 -10.78 8.30
C GLY A 261 -18.65 -10.88 6.90
N LYS A 262 -18.42 -9.90 6.02
CA LYS A 262 -18.89 -9.93 4.63
C LYS A 262 -18.22 -11.06 3.83
N ILE A 263 -16.91 -11.27 4.01
CA ILE A 263 -16.15 -12.35 3.35
C ILE A 263 -16.66 -13.74 3.75
N ILE A 264 -16.84 -13.99 5.05
CA ILE A 264 -17.38 -15.26 5.56
C ILE A 264 -18.76 -15.55 4.96
N LYS A 265 -19.66 -14.56 4.95
CA LYS A 265 -20.99 -14.70 4.35
C LYS A 265 -20.89 -15.01 2.86
N GLY A 266 -20.01 -14.32 2.13
CA GLY A 266 -19.78 -14.54 0.70
C GLY A 266 -19.22 -15.93 0.39
N LEU A 267 -18.28 -16.43 1.20
CA LEU A 267 -17.70 -17.77 1.05
C LEU A 267 -18.74 -18.86 1.32
N LYS A 268 -19.49 -18.77 2.43
CA LYS A 268 -20.58 -19.71 2.76
C LYS A 268 -21.59 -19.83 1.63
N LYS A 269 -22.04 -18.69 1.07
CA LYS A 269 -22.97 -18.66 -0.08
C LYS A 269 -22.39 -19.30 -1.34
N THR A 270 -21.07 -19.21 -1.54
CA THR A 270 -20.41 -19.80 -2.72
C THR A 270 -20.30 -21.32 -2.59
N LEU A 271 -19.97 -21.82 -1.41
CA LEU A 271 -19.87 -23.25 -1.12
C LEU A 271 -21.24 -23.93 -1.14
N ALA A 272 -22.26 -23.31 -0.54
CA ALA A 272 -23.62 -23.84 -0.51
C ALA A 272 -24.30 -23.95 -1.89
N LYS A 273 -23.76 -23.30 -2.93
CA LYS A 273 -24.27 -23.43 -4.31
C LYS A 273 -23.61 -24.57 -5.09
N ARG A 274 -22.57 -25.19 -4.54
CA ARG A 274 -21.78 -26.25 -5.18
C ARG A 274 -21.94 -27.61 -4.49
N LEU A 275 -22.42 -27.61 -3.25
CA LEU A 275 -23.01 -28.76 -2.56
C LEU A 275 -24.45 -28.93 -3.03
#